data_AF-A0A1S7TJF9-F1
#
_entry.id   AF-A0A1S7TJF9-F1
#
_cell.length_a   1.000
_cell.length_b   1.000
_cell.length_c   1.000
_cell.angle_alpha   90.00
_cell.angle_beta   90.00
_cell.angle_gamma   90.00
#
_symmetry.space_group_name_H-M   'P 1'
#
loop_
_entity.id
_entity.type
_entity.pdbx_description
1 polymer ?
#
loop_
_entity_poly.entity_id
_entity_poly.type
_entity_poly.pdbx_seq_one_letter_code
_entity_poly.pdbx_strand_id
1 'polypeptide(L)'
;MDAYGHLRILVSLILGLAITRVLSGLSRRLQEPQKTDRMHAQIVWSIVLLLGAVHFWWWEFALRLIHNWNFWIYIFVLVYTSLFFLMSTLLYPDHIQELSERESFFVRRRHAFFALFAASFVFDLVDTYIKGREHFEQLGPWYLARIVGGLLIAIVAMRTDSSRKIMWLGVIWLFFNALWITAIYSDLF
;
A
#
# COMPACT_ATOMS: atom_id res chain seq x y z
N MET A 1 13.07 22.40 -12.25
CA MET A 1 12.73 22.06 -10.85
C MET A 1 11.23 22.16 -10.56
N ASP A 2 10.42 22.78 -11.41
CA ASP A 2 9.00 23.06 -11.10
C ASP A 2 8.08 21.82 -11.16
N ALA A 3 8.29 20.88 -12.09
CA ALA A 3 7.38 19.74 -12.26
C ALA A 3 7.35 18.78 -11.04
N TYR A 4 8.52 18.43 -10.50
CA TYR A 4 8.64 17.57 -9.32
C TYR A 4 7.99 18.19 -8.08
N GLY A 5 8.17 19.50 -7.87
CA GLY A 5 7.57 20.22 -6.74
C GLY A 5 6.04 20.15 -6.77
N HIS A 6 5.43 20.42 -7.93
CA HIS A 6 3.98 20.32 -8.10
C HIS A 6 3.46 18.89 -7.94
N LEU A 7 4.15 17.91 -8.53
CA LEU A 7 3.78 16.50 -8.41
C LEU A 7 3.74 16.05 -6.95
N ARG A 8 4.78 16.37 -6.19
CA ARG A 8 4.91 15.95 -4.78
C ARG A 8 3.77 16.49 -3.92
N ILE A 9 3.26 17.69 -4.22
CA ILE A 9 2.10 18.26 -3.53
C ILE A 9 0.85 17.42 -3.81
N LEU A 10 0.57 17.10 -5.08
CA LEU A 10 -0.58 16.26 -5.43
C LEU A 10 -0.47 14.85 -4.84
N VAL A 11 0.72 14.24 -4.90
CA VAL A 11 0.99 12.94 -4.30
C VAL A 11 0.70 12.97 -2.80
N SER A 12 1.22 13.98 -2.10
CA SER A 12 1.00 14.13 -0.65
C SER A 12 -0.47 14.38 -0.31
N LEU A 13 -1.20 15.13 -1.15
CA LEU A 13 -2.63 15.37 -0.96
C LEU A 13 -3.44 14.06 -1.10
N ILE A 14 -3.25 13.32 -2.19
CA ILE A 14 -3.96 12.05 -2.45
C ILE A 14 -3.64 11.04 -1.36
N LEU A 15 -2.36 10.92 -1.00
CA LEU A 15 -1.92 9.99 0.03
C LEU A 15 -2.44 10.39 1.43
N GLY A 16 -2.47 11.69 1.74
CA GLY A 16 -3.03 12.23 2.97
C GLY A 16 -4.52 11.93 3.12
N LEU A 17 -5.29 11.98 2.01
CA LEU A 17 -6.69 11.53 1.99
C LEU A 17 -6.80 10.03 2.27
N ALA A 18 -5.94 9.21 1.66
CA ALA A 18 -5.92 7.76 1.89
C ALA A 18 -5.62 7.45 3.37
N ILE A 19 -4.61 8.09 3.96
CA ILE A 19 -4.23 7.93 5.37
C ILE A 19 -5.36 8.37 6.29
N THR A 20 -5.90 9.57 6.09
CA THR A 20 -7.01 10.11 6.91
C THR A 20 -8.20 9.16 6.91
N ARG A 21 -8.52 8.59 5.75
CA ARG A 21 -9.62 7.63 5.61
C ARG A 21 -9.37 6.35 6.40
N VAL A 22 -8.19 5.76 6.29
CA VAL A 22 -7.81 4.55 7.04
C VAL A 22 -7.83 4.81 8.54
N LEU A 23 -7.25 5.92 9.00
CA LEU A 23 -7.22 6.28 10.42
C LEU A 23 -8.62 6.56 10.98
N SER A 24 -9.45 7.29 10.24
CA SER A 24 -10.85 7.54 10.62
C SER A 24 -11.64 6.24 10.71
N GLY A 25 -11.46 5.36 9.73
CA GLY A 25 -12.05 4.03 9.72
C GLY A 25 -11.60 3.18 10.91
N LEU A 26 -10.31 3.19 11.23
CA LEU A 26 -9.74 2.47 12.35
C LEU A 26 -10.24 3.02 13.70
N SER A 27 -10.32 4.35 13.84
CA SER A 27 -10.84 5.02 15.04
C SER A 27 -12.30 4.63 15.31
N ARG A 28 -13.17 4.67 14.29
CA ARG A 28 -14.56 4.22 14.42
C ARG A 28 -14.64 2.74 14.85
N ARG A 29 -13.77 1.90 14.31
CA ARG A 29 -13.72 0.46 14.67
C ARG A 29 -13.26 0.24 16.11
N LEU A 30 -12.33 1.04 16.63
CA LEU A 30 -11.90 0.96 18.03
C LEU A 30 -13.02 1.39 19.00
N GLN A 31 -13.91 2.28 18.57
CA GLN A 31 -15.04 2.76 19.37
C GLN A 31 -16.21 1.76 19.39
N GLU A 32 -16.32 0.85 18.41
CA GLU A 32 -17.39 -0.17 18.31
C GLU A 32 -16.81 -1.60 18.35
N PRO A 33 -16.43 -2.13 19.53
CA PRO A 33 -15.83 -3.46 19.66
C PRO A 33 -16.88 -4.59 19.54
N GLN A 34 -17.56 -4.70 18.40
CA GLN A 34 -18.27 -5.94 18.07
C GLN A 34 -17.24 -7.00 17.67
N LYS A 35 -17.16 -8.06 18.48
CA LYS A 35 -16.17 -9.13 18.40
C LYS A 35 -16.47 -10.09 17.24
N THR A 36 -16.16 -9.71 16.01
CA THR A 36 -16.18 -10.64 14.87
C THR A 36 -14.75 -10.94 14.42
N ASP A 37 -14.42 -12.22 14.19
CA ASP A 37 -13.11 -12.71 13.72
C ASP A 37 -12.63 -12.03 12.41
N ARG A 38 -13.56 -11.44 11.63
CA ARG A 38 -13.28 -10.69 10.40
C ARG A 38 -12.64 -9.32 10.66
N MET A 39 -12.83 -8.76 11.85
CA MET A 39 -12.33 -7.45 12.26
C MET A 39 -10.80 -7.40 12.30
N HIS A 40 -10.15 -8.48 12.75
CA HIS A 40 -8.70 -8.51 12.91
C HIS A 40 -7.96 -8.43 11.57
N ALA A 41 -8.49 -9.11 10.53
CA ALA A 41 -7.90 -9.03 9.19
C ALA A 41 -7.92 -7.60 8.65
N GLN A 42 -9.05 -6.91 8.78
CA GLN A 42 -9.20 -5.53 8.33
C GLN A 42 -8.21 -4.61 9.06
N ILE A 43 -8.09 -4.73 10.40
CA ILE A 43 -7.15 -3.92 11.19
C ILE A 43 -5.70 -4.13 10.74
N VAL A 44 -5.27 -5.39 10.58
CA VAL A 44 -3.91 -5.69 10.14
C VAL A 44 -3.64 -5.10 8.75
N TRP A 45 -4.56 -5.27 7.80
CA TRP A 45 -4.39 -4.71 6.44
C TRP A 45 -4.48 -3.19 6.39
N SER A 46 -5.18 -2.55 7.34
CA SER A 46 -5.11 -1.10 7.54
C SER A 46 -3.71 -0.65 7.96
N ILE A 47 -3.07 -1.37 8.89
CA ILE A 47 -1.69 -1.08 9.30
C ILE A 47 -0.72 -1.32 8.14
N VAL A 48 -0.91 -2.40 7.37
CA VAL A 48 -0.15 -2.65 6.12
C VAL A 48 -0.25 -1.46 5.17
N LEU A 49 -1.47 -0.96 4.93
CA LEU A 49 -1.68 0.15 4.01
C LEU A 49 -1.07 1.46 4.54
N LEU A 50 -1.15 1.73 5.85
CA LEU A 50 -0.54 2.90 6.47
C LEU A 50 0.98 2.86 6.39
N LEU A 51 1.61 1.74 6.77
CA LEU A 51 3.05 1.58 6.65
C LEU A 51 3.50 1.68 5.19
N GLY A 52 2.76 1.03 4.28
CA GLY A 52 3.02 1.10 2.85
C GLY A 52 2.90 2.51 2.29
N ALA A 53 1.91 3.30 2.74
CA ALA A 53 1.74 4.70 2.34
C ALA A 53 2.91 5.57 2.82
N VAL A 54 3.29 5.48 4.09
CA VAL A 54 4.43 6.23 4.64
C VAL A 54 5.73 5.84 3.93
N HIS A 55 5.94 4.54 3.74
CA HIS A 55 7.09 4.02 3.01
C HIS A 55 7.11 4.51 1.56
N PHE A 56 5.98 4.44 0.85
CA PHE A 56 5.84 4.96 -0.50
C PHE A 56 6.19 6.45 -0.57
N TRP A 57 5.65 7.26 0.34
CA TRP A 57 5.98 8.68 0.39
C TRP A 57 7.48 8.94 0.56
N TRP A 58 8.14 8.17 1.43
CA TRP A 58 9.58 8.24 1.63
C TRP A 58 10.37 7.79 0.37
N TRP A 59 9.94 6.70 -0.24
CA TRP A 59 10.51 6.15 -1.47
C TRP A 59 10.47 7.13 -2.65
N GLU A 60 9.40 7.92 -2.75
CA GLU A 60 9.21 8.92 -3.80
C GLU A 60 10.18 10.11 -3.70
N PHE A 61 10.91 10.29 -2.58
CA PHE A 61 11.98 11.30 -2.53
C PHE A 61 13.06 11.07 -3.57
N ALA A 62 13.31 9.82 -3.98
CA ALA A 62 14.28 9.48 -5.01
C ALA A 62 13.91 10.04 -6.40
N LEU A 63 12.65 10.40 -6.65
CA LEU A 63 12.24 11.07 -7.89
C LEU A 63 12.95 12.40 -8.12
N ARG A 64 13.51 13.02 -7.07
CA ARG A 64 14.35 14.23 -7.19
C ARG A 64 15.60 14.03 -8.06
N LEU A 65 16.04 12.77 -8.22
CA LEU A 65 17.22 12.41 -9.02
C LEU A 65 16.91 12.43 -10.53
N ILE A 66 15.63 12.40 -10.90
CA ILE A 66 15.19 12.45 -12.31
C ILE A 66 15.36 13.86 -12.82
N HIS A 67 16.31 14.04 -13.75
CA HIS A 67 16.59 15.33 -14.38
C HIS A 67 15.57 15.67 -15.48
N ASN A 68 15.11 14.67 -16.25
CA ASN A 68 14.22 14.86 -17.39
C ASN A 68 12.79 14.42 -17.06
N TRP A 69 11.96 15.38 -16.65
CA TRP A 69 10.53 15.14 -16.41
C TRP A 69 9.74 15.20 -17.71
N ASN A 70 8.91 14.20 -17.94
CA ASN A 70 7.89 14.22 -18.99
C ASN A 70 6.49 14.05 -18.38
N PHE A 71 5.47 14.41 -19.15
CA PHE A 71 4.07 14.35 -18.73
C PHE A 71 3.60 12.92 -18.38
N TRP A 72 4.17 11.90 -19.02
CA TRP A 72 3.78 10.50 -18.77
C TRP A 72 4.26 10.00 -17.41
N ILE A 73 5.47 10.36 -16.98
CA ILE A 73 5.97 10.06 -15.63
C ILE A 73 5.07 10.72 -14.59
N TYR A 74 4.62 11.96 -14.85
CA TYR A 74 3.71 12.68 -13.96
C TYR A 74 2.38 11.94 -13.76
N ILE A 75 1.72 11.54 -14.86
CA ILE A 75 0.49 10.75 -14.80
C ILE A 75 0.73 9.42 -14.11
N PHE A 76 1.82 8.74 -14.44
CA PHE A 76 2.15 7.44 -13.88
C PHE A 76 2.23 7.48 -12.34
N VAL A 77 2.95 8.45 -11.77
CA VAL A 77 3.08 8.62 -10.31
C VAL A 77 1.73 8.96 -9.67
N LEU A 78 0.88 9.76 -10.33
CA LEU A 78 -0.47 10.04 -9.84
C LEU A 78 -1.36 8.79 -9.84
N VAL A 79 -1.30 7.98 -10.89
CA VAL A 79 -2.02 6.70 -10.96
C VAL A 79 -1.51 5.76 -9.87
N TYR A 80 -0.20 5.69 -9.67
CA TYR A 80 0.40 4.86 -8.63
C TYR A 80 -0.08 5.28 -7.24
N THR A 81 -0.02 6.57 -6.93
CA THR A 81 -0.49 7.13 -5.66
C THR A 81 -1.99 6.87 -5.46
N SER A 82 -2.78 6.96 -6.52
CA SER A 82 -4.21 6.71 -6.49
C SER A 82 -4.55 5.25 -6.11
N LEU A 83 -3.66 4.28 -6.34
CA LEU A 83 -3.85 2.91 -5.86
C LEU A 83 -3.99 2.86 -4.34
N PHE A 84 -3.20 3.64 -3.59
CA PHE A 84 -3.30 3.72 -2.12
C PHE A 84 -4.64 4.28 -1.68
N PHE A 85 -5.12 5.32 -2.37
CA PHE A 85 -6.44 5.87 -2.12
C PHE A 85 -7.54 4.83 -2.40
N LEU A 86 -7.51 4.16 -3.55
CA LEU A 86 -8.49 3.11 -3.88
C LEU A 86 -8.45 1.94 -2.90
N MET A 87 -7.27 1.50 -2.47
CA MET A 87 -7.13 0.49 -1.42
C MET A 87 -7.78 0.95 -0.11
N SER A 88 -7.62 2.23 0.27
CA SER A 88 -8.26 2.80 1.47
C SER A 88 -9.79 2.80 1.37
N THR A 89 -10.35 3.04 0.18
CA THR A 89 -11.80 3.03 -0.03
C THR A 89 -12.40 1.63 0.01
N LEU A 90 -11.65 0.62 -0.43
CA LEU A 90 -12.04 -0.78 -0.32
C LEU A 90 -11.95 -1.31 1.11
N LEU A 91 -11.00 -0.82 1.91
CA LEU A 91 -10.93 -1.14 3.35
C LEU A 91 -12.06 -0.46 4.13
N TYR A 92 -12.33 0.81 3.87
CA TYR A 92 -13.35 1.59 4.57
C TYR A 92 -14.25 2.35 3.58
N PRO A 93 -15.41 1.79 3.20
CA PRO A 93 -16.35 2.47 2.32
C PRO A 93 -17.07 3.64 3.02
N ASP A 94 -17.34 4.73 2.30
CA ASP A 94 -17.96 5.95 2.88
C ASP A 94 -19.46 5.80 3.15
N HIS A 95 -20.16 5.00 2.34
CA HIS A 95 -21.63 5.03 2.22
C HIS A 95 -22.35 3.82 2.81
N ILE A 96 -21.70 2.98 3.63
CA ILE A 96 -22.38 1.83 4.25
C ILE A 96 -22.88 2.23 5.64
N GLN A 97 -24.20 2.43 5.74
CA GLN A 97 -24.90 2.85 6.96
C GLN A 97 -25.10 1.69 7.96
N GLU A 98 -25.06 0.43 7.52
CA GLU A 98 -25.26 -0.74 8.39
C GLU A 98 -23.95 -1.52 8.66
N LEU A 99 -23.69 -1.85 9.94
CA LEU A 99 -22.50 -2.61 10.36
C LEU A 99 -22.39 -4.00 9.70
N SER A 100 -23.53 -4.68 9.53
CA SER A 100 -23.64 -6.04 8.96
C SER A 100 -23.24 -6.09 7.48
N GLU A 101 -23.52 -5.03 6.72
CA GLU A 101 -23.12 -4.88 5.32
C GLU A 101 -21.64 -4.54 5.17
N ARG A 102 -21.05 -3.85 6.17
CA ARG A 102 -19.65 -3.39 6.13
C ARG A 102 -18.65 -4.54 6.23
N GLU A 103 -18.94 -5.58 7.00
CA GLU A 103 -18.08 -6.77 7.11
C GLU A 103 -18.19 -7.71 5.92
N SER A 104 -19.39 -7.86 5.36
CA SER A 104 -19.60 -8.63 4.13
C SER A 104 -19.01 -7.92 2.89
N PHE A 105 -18.87 -6.59 2.94
CA PHE A 105 -18.32 -5.80 1.85
C PHE A 105 -16.82 -6.03 1.62
N PHE A 106 -15.99 -6.00 2.66
CA PHE A 106 -14.55 -6.26 2.51
C PHE A 106 -14.31 -7.69 2.02
N VAL A 107 -15.01 -8.68 2.58
CA VAL A 107 -14.88 -10.09 2.14
C VAL A 107 -15.33 -10.26 0.68
N ARG A 108 -16.36 -9.54 0.24
CA ARG A 108 -16.87 -9.58 -1.14
C ARG A 108 -15.97 -8.84 -2.14
N ARG A 109 -15.28 -7.77 -1.70
CA ARG A 109 -14.37 -6.96 -2.52
C ARG A 109 -12.89 -7.22 -2.27
N ARG A 110 -12.55 -8.23 -1.46
CA ARG A 110 -11.16 -8.61 -1.15
C ARG A 110 -10.33 -8.84 -2.40
N HIS A 111 -10.95 -9.42 -3.44
CA HIS A 111 -10.31 -9.65 -4.73
C HIS A 111 -9.85 -8.34 -5.36
N ALA A 112 -10.69 -7.30 -5.33
CA ALA A 112 -10.32 -5.97 -5.81
C ALA A 112 -9.22 -5.35 -4.96
N PHE A 113 -9.29 -5.46 -3.61
CA PHE A 113 -8.24 -4.94 -2.73
C PHE A 113 -6.89 -5.59 -3.01
N PHE A 114 -6.85 -6.92 -3.05
CA PHE A 114 -5.62 -7.66 -3.33
C PHE A 114 -5.16 -7.50 -4.78
N ALA A 115 -6.05 -7.20 -5.73
CA ALA A 115 -5.67 -6.89 -7.11
C ALA A 115 -4.96 -5.53 -7.19
N LEU A 116 -5.48 -4.51 -6.48
CA LEU A 116 -4.79 -3.22 -6.37
C LEU A 116 -3.47 -3.35 -5.60
N PHE A 117 -3.42 -4.19 -4.58
CA PHE A 117 -2.18 -4.50 -3.86
C PHE A 117 -1.17 -5.21 -4.76
N ALA A 118 -1.57 -6.17 -5.59
CA ALA A 118 -0.68 -6.78 -6.58
C ALA A 118 -0.21 -5.76 -7.62
N ALA A 119 -1.12 -4.92 -8.12
CA ALA A 119 -0.81 -3.87 -9.07
C ALA A 119 0.19 -2.86 -8.50
N SER A 120 0.13 -2.54 -7.20
CA SER A 120 1.06 -1.60 -6.58
C SER A 120 2.52 -2.07 -6.64
N PHE A 121 2.79 -3.38 -6.63
CA PHE A 121 4.15 -3.92 -6.86
C PHE A 121 4.60 -3.83 -8.31
N VAL A 122 3.67 -3.98 -9.26
CA VAL A 122 3.99 -3.79 -10.69
C VAL A 122 4.35 -2.32 -10.94
N PHE A 123 3.58 -1.40 -10.36
CA PHE A 123 3.88 0.03 -10.42
C PHE A 123 5.18 0.35 -9.69
N ASP A 124 5.45 -0.24 -8.53
CA ASP A 124 6.73 -0.09 -7.81
C ASP A 124 7.93 -0.48 -8.68
N LEU A 125 7.83 -1.59 -9.42
CA LEU A 125 8.90 -2.04 -10.33
C LEU A 125 9.14 -1.04 -11.47
N VAL A 126 8.06 -0.53 -12.08
CA VAL A 126 8.15 0.46 -13.16
C VAL A 126 8.69 1.79 -12.63
N ASP A 127 8.24 2.23 -11.46
CA ASP A 127 8.72 3.43 -10.77
C ASP A 127 10.22 3.35 -10.48
N THR A 128 10.66 2.23 -9.91
CA THR A 128 12.08 1.98 -9.61
C THR A 128 12.93 1.98 -10.87
N TYR A 129 12.41 1.41 -11.96
CA TYR A 129 13.08 1.46 -13.26
C TYR A 129 13.18 2.88 -13.81
N ILE A 130 12.14 3.70 -13.67
CA ILE A 130 12.13 5.12 -14.06
C ILE A 130 13.16 5.93 -13.27
N LYS A 131 13.38 5.60 -11.99
CA LYS A 131 14.39 6.23 -11.12
C LYS A 131 15.83 5.95 -11.55
N GLY A 132 16.06 4.94 -12.38
CA GLY A 132 17.35 4.67 -13.04
C GLY A 132 17.97 3.32 -12.64
N ARG A 133 18.86 2.81 -13.50
CA ARG A 133 19.48 1.48 -13.32
C ARG A 133 20.40 1.39 -12.11
N GLU A 134 21.16 2.44 -11.81
CA GLU A 134 22.03 2.47 -10.62
C GLU A 134 21.21 2.35 -9.33
N HIS A 135 20.04 2.97 -9.28
CA HIS A 135 19.12 2.83 -8.14
C HIS A 135 18.58 1.40 -8.03
N PHE A 136 18.23 0.77 -9.17
CA PHE A 136 17.77 -0.62 -9.20
C PHE A 136 18.85 -1.60 -8.74
N GLU A 137 20.10 -1.42 -9.16
CA GLU A 137 21.22 -2.30 -8.79
C GLU A 137 21.59 -2.20 -7.31
N GLN A 138 21.48 -1.00 -6.71
CA GLN A 138 21.71 -0.78 -5.27
C GLN A 138 20.70 -1.49 -4.38
N LEU A 139 19.47 -1.73 -4.86
CA LEU A 139 18.41 -2.37 -4.08
C LEU A 139 18.59 -3.89 -3.94
N GLY A 140 19.39 -4.49 -4.83
CA GLY A 140 19.82 -5.88 -4.74
C GLY A 140 18.70 -6.94 -4.79
N PRO A 141 19.04 -8.20 -4.49
CA PRO A 141 18.11 -9.33 -4.57
C PRO A 141 16.93 -9.25 -3.60
N TRP A 142 17.12 -8.55 -2.47
CA TRP A 142 16.10 -8.37 -1.45
C TRP A 142 14.87 -7.60 -1.95
N TYR A 143 15.06 -6.67 -2.89
CA TYR A 143 13.97 -5.96 -3.54
C TYR A 143 13.09 -6.88 -4.40
N LEU A 144 13.71 -7.74 -5.22
CA LEU A 144 12.97 -8.72 -6.02
C LEU A 144 12.23 -9.72 -5.14
N ALA A 145 12.85 -10.16 -4.04
CA ALA A 145 12.20 -11.02 -3.06
C ALA A 145 10.95 -10.35 -2.44
N ARG A 146 11.01 -9.03 -2.19
CA ARG A 146 9.85 -8.25 -1.71
C ARG A 146 8.72 -8.22 -2.74
N ILE A 147 9.03 -7.96 -4.01
CA ILE A 147 8.01 -7.95 -5.08
C ILE A 147 7.35 -9.32 -5.20
N VAL A 148 8.14 -10.38 -5.32
CA VAL A 148 7.64 -11.74 -5.46
C VAL A 148 6.82 -12.14 -4.23
N GLY A 149 7.31 -11.85 -3.03
CA GLY A 149 6.58 -12.10 -1.78
C GLY A 149 5.24 -11.37 -1.72
N GLY A 150 5.20 -10.09 -2.10
CA GLY A 150 3.98 -9.29 -2.15
C GLY A 150 2.94 -9.85 -3.13
N LEU A 151 3.38 -10.21 -4.34
CA LEU A 151 2.53 -10.84 -5.36
C LEU A 151 2.00 -12.21 -4.90
N LEU A 152 2.84 -13.05 -4.30
CA LEU A 152 2.42 -14.34 -3.76
C LEU A 152 1.37 -14.16 -2.65
N ILE A 153 1.58 -13.23 -1.73
CA ILE A 153 0.60 -12.90 -0.69
C ILE A 153 -0.71 -12.45 -1.30
N ALA A 154 -0.68 -11.56 -2.30
CA ALA A 154 -1.89 -11.09 -2.99
C ALA A 154 -2.68 -12.27 -3.59
N ILE A 155 -1.99 -13.16 -4.32
CA ILE A 155 -2.60 -14.33 -4.96
C ILE A 155 -3.21 -15.29 -3.92
N VAL A 156 -2.48 -15.58 -2.84
CA VAL A 156 -2.98 -16.48 -1.78
C VAL A 156 -4.16 -15.84 -1.04
N ALA A 157 -4.12 -14.54 -0.79
CA ALA A 157 -5.19 -13.81 -0.11
C ALA A 157 -6.48 -13.71 -0.96
N MET A 158 -6.36 -13.59 -2.29
CA MET A 158 -7.51 -13.69 -3.20
C MET A 158 -8.21 -15.05 -3.11
N ARG A 159 -7.42 -16.14 -3.12
CA ARG A 159 -7.96 -17.52 -3.12
C ARG A 159 -8.47 -17.99 -1.76
N THR A 160 -8.23 -17.24 -0.69
CA THR A 160 -8.56 -17.66 0.66
C THR A 160 -9.86 -17.01 1.15
N ASP A 161 -10.80 -17.81 1.66
CA ASP A 161 -12.04 -17.32 2.28
C ASP A 161 -11.91 -17.12 3.81
N SER A 162 -10.86 -17.67 4.43
CA SER A 162 -10.65 -17.56 5.88
C SER A 162 -10.05 -16.22 6.27
N SER A 163 -10.79 -15.42 7.03
CA SER A 163 -10.31 -14.13 7.55
C SER A 163 -9.08 -14.27 8.44
N ARG A 164 -8.95 -15.36 9.21
CA ARG A 164 -7.78 -15.63 10.04
C ARG A 164 -6.51 -15.81 9.20
N LYS A 165 -6.60 -16.52 8.08
CA LYS A 165 -5.47 -16.67 7.15
C LYS A 165 -5.10 -15.33 6.52
N ILE A 166 -6.09 -14.54 6.09
CA ILE A 166 -5.85 -13.19 5.54
C ILE A 166 -5.17 -12.28 6.57
N MET A 167 -5.56 -12.35 7.85
CA MET A 167 -4.89 -11.64 8.94
C MET A 167 -3.42 -12.06 9.06
N TRP A 168 -3.14 -13.36 9.15
CA TRP A 168 -1.76 -13.86 9.28
C TRP A 168 -0.88 -13.48 8.08
N LEU A 169 -1.43 -13.51 6.86
CA LEU A 169 -0.72 -13.03 5.68
C LEU A 169 -0.32 -11.56 5.82
N GLY A 170 -1.21 -10.71 6.33
CA GLY A 170 -0.92 -9.32 6.61
C GLY A 170 0.15 -9.13 7.70
N VAL A 171 0.12 -9.95 8.76
CA VAL A 171 1.12 -9.90 9.85
C VAL A 171 2.50 -10.32 9.33
N ILE A 172 2.57 -11.41 8.57
CA ILE A 172 3.81 -11.88 7.93
C ILE A 172 4.35 -10.80 7.00
N TRP A 173 3.47 -10.18 6.21
CA TRP A 173 3.84 -9.07 5.33
C TRP A 173 4.39 -7.88 6.11
N LEU A 174 3.72 -7.43 7.18
CA LEU A 174 4.19 -6.34 8.03
C LEU A 174 5.59 -6.61 8.58
N PHE A 175 5.81 -7.80 9.12
CA PHE A 175 7.09 -8.19 9.69
C PHE A 175 8.19 -8.18 8.64
N PHE A 176 7.94 -8.81 7.49
CA PHE A 176 8.89 -8.82 6.36
C PHE A 176 9.18 -7.40 5.85
N ASN A 177 8.15 -6.56 5.71
CA ASN A 177 8.32 -5.19 5.23
C ASN A 177 9.10 -4.33 6.24
N ALA A 178 8.80 -4.43 7.54
CA ALA A 178 9.53 -3.71 8.58
C ALA A 178 11.00 -4.13 8.64
N LEU A 179 11.30 -5.44 8.55
CA LEU A 179 12.68 -5.93 8.46
C LEU A 179 13.41 -5.40 7.22
N TRP A 180 12.75 -5.39 6.07
CA TRP A 180 13.35 -4.88 4.84
C TRP A 180 13.61 -3.37 4.92
N ILE A 181 12.64 -2.59 5.43
CA ILE A 181 12.78 -1.13 5.61
C ILE A 181 13.93 -0.83 6.56
N THR A 182 14.02 -1.54 7.68
CA THR A 182 15.14 -1.36 8.61
C THR A 182 16.46 -1.77 7.96
N ALA A 183 16.54 -2.90 7.25
CA ALA A 183 17.77 -3.34 6.59
C ALA A 183 18.28 -2.36 5.52
N ILE A 184 17.39 -1.64 4.82
CA ILE A 184 17.79 -0.67 3.78
C ILE A 184 18.15 0.70 4.35
N TYR A 185 17.47 1.16 5.40
CA TYR A 185 17.64 2.52 5.91
C TYR A 185 18.43 2.62 7.21
N SER A 186 18.67 1.50 7.90
CA SER A 186 19.74 1.44 8.89
C SER A 186 21.01 1.06 8.14
N ASP A 187 22.07 1.85 8.29
CA ASP A 187 23.42 1.61 7.77
C ASP A 187 24.06 0.34 8.41
N LEU A 188 23.36 -0.79 8.37
CA LEU A 188 23.71 -2.04 9.04
C LEU A 188 24.26 -3.10 8.09
N PHE A 189 24.55 -2.74 6.84
CA PHE A 189 25.43 -3.48 5.93
C PHE A 189 26.20 -2.53 5.01
#